data_AF-A0A2V7B347-F1
#
_entry.id   AF-A0A2V7B347-F1
#
_cell.length_a   1.000
_cell.length_b   1.000
_cell.length_c   1.000
_cell.angle_alpha   90.00
_cell.angle_beta   90.00
_cell.angle_gamma   90.00
#
_symmetry.space_group_name_H-M   'P 1'
#
loop_
_entity.id
_entity.type
_entity.pdbx_description
1 polymer ?
#
loop_
_entity_poly.entity_id
_entity_poly.type
_entity_poly.pdbx_seq_one_letter_code
_entity_poly.pdbx_strand_id
1 'polypeptide(L)'
;MAAPRRLDDLDRLLALDPGGRGITRYATPGAALAAAHGLRRARRVVIVTGFCVPPGIPETDGPPGAAVLGRALHRLGAHVRYVTDASVRGSLAAALSALGEPPDVDVYHPGSEAARTLLARETPSHLIAIERPGRTATGEYLSARGESVAPWNSPLDELFVLAGKKARPQPRRSSNRPPAARAGHASSVTTFAVGDGGNEIGMGNVRPRLAREGALMARIASAVRVKYLVVAGVSNWGAYGIVAALSRLSGQMLLHGAAEERRLVEACVEAGAVDGITRRPEPTVDGLPLEAHAGFVALLGRAVLEPEDRRAQIRREVDRV
;
A
#
# COMPACT_ATOMS: atom_id res chain seq x y z
N MET A 1 -19.73 -8.35 30.41
CA MET A 1 -18.48 -8.15 29.64
C MET A 1 -18.72 -8.65 28.23
N ALA A 2 -18.47 -7.83 27.19
CA ALA A 2 -18.55 -8.31 25.82
C ALA A 2 -17.48 -9.39 25.60
N ALA A 3 -17.85 -10.53 25.01
CA ALA A 3 -16.89 -11.56 24.67
C ALA A 3 -15.76 -10.96 23.81
N PRO A 4 -14.49 -11.33 24.02
CA PRO A 4 -13.39 -10.82 23.22
C PRO A 4 -13.68 -11.11 21.75
N ARG A 5 -13.73 -10.07 20.93
CA ARG A 5 -13.98 -10.17 19.49
C ARG A 5 -12.87 -11.03 18.91
N ARG A 6 -13.22 -12.23 18.42
CA ARG A 6 -12.25 -13.12 17.76
C ARG A 6 -11.60 -12.35 16.62
N LEU A 7 -10.27 -12.24 16.65
CA LEU A 7 -9.50 -11.72 15.52
C LEU A 7 -9.69 -12.64 14.33
N ASP A 8 -9.93 -12.04 13.16
CA ASP A 8 -9.98 -12.73 11.88
C ASP A 8 -8.61 -13.34 11.54
N ASP A 9 -8.59 -14.40 10.73
CA ASP A 9 -7.33 -15.06 10.33
C ASP A 9 -6.42 -14.11 9.53
N LEU A 10 -6.97 -13.19 8.71
CA LEU A 10 -6.17 -12.19 8.00
C LEU A 10 -5.49 -11.25 8.99
N ASP A 11 -6.21 -10.78 10.02
CA ASP A 11 -5.64 -9.90 11.04
C ASP A 11 -4.47 -10.57 11.77
N ARG A 12 -4.57 -11.86 12.08
CA ARG A 12 -3.50 -12.61 12.75
C ARG A 12 -2.28 -12.76 11.88
N LEU A 13 -2.47 -13.07 10.60
CA LEU A 13 -1.36 -13.19 9.64
C LEU A 13 -0.67 -11.85 9.43
N LEU A 14 -1.43 -10.77 9.20
CA LEU A 14 -0.87 -9.44 9.01
C LEU A 14 -0.12 -8.92 10.25
N ALA A 15 -0.52 -9.37 11.44
CA ALA A 15 0.13 -9.04 12.70
C ALA A 15 1.44 -9.83 12.97
N LEU A 16 1.81 -10.80 12.13
CA LEU A 16 3.13 -11.45 12.22
C LEU A 16 4.21 -10.38 12.06
N ASP A 17 5.17 -10.40 12.98
CA ASP A 17 6.19 -9.36 13.10
C ASP A 17 7.58 -10.00 13.26
N PRO A 18 8.07 -10.70 12.24
CA PRO A 18 9.39 -11.33 12.30
C PRO A 18 10.53 -10.30 12.38
N GLY A 19 10.29 -9.05 11.96
CA GLY A 19 11.23 -7.92 12.08
C GLY A 19 11.27 -7.29 13.47
N GLY A 20 10.38 -7.66 14.40
CA GLY A 20 10.36 -7.16 15.78
C GLY A 20 10.00 -5.67 15.91
N ARG A 21 9.19 -5.13 14.98
CA ARG A 21 8.80 -3.71 14.91
C ARG A 21 7.72 -3.30 15.92
N GLY A 22 7.12 -4.27 16.62
CA GLY A 22 6.02 -4.08 17.55
C GLY A 22 4.67 -3.86 16.86
N ILE A 23 4.44 -4.44 15.68
CA ILE A 23 3.29 -4.18 14.79
C ILE A 23 1.95 -4.19 15.53
N THR A 24 1.74 -5.17 16.42
CA THR A 24 0.50 -5.34 17.19
C THR A 24 0.15 -4.15 18.09
N ARG A 25 1.12 -3.29 18.44
CA ARG A 25 0.92 -2.12 19.30
C ARG A 25 0.22 -0.96 18.59
N TYR A 26 0.28 -0.91 17.26
CA TYR A 26 -0.31 0.17 16.47
C TYR A 26 -1.17 -0.30 15.29
N ALA A 27 -1.10 -1.57 14.89
CA ALA A 27 -2.04 -2.17 13.94
C ALA A 27 -3.49 -2.08 14.45
N THR A 28 -4.43 -2.01 13.51
CA THR A 28 -5.86 -1.92 13.81
C THR A 28 -6.57 -3.17 13.26
N PRO A 29 -7.17 -4.01 14.13
CA PRO A 29 -7.92 -5.18 13.68
C PRO A 29 -9.03 -4.81 12.68
N GLY A 30 -9.21 -5.64 11.65
CA GLY A 30 -10.16 -5.44 10.57
C GLY A 30 -9.74 -4.38 9.53
N ALA A 31 -8.52 -3.84 9.61
CA ALA A 31 -8.07 -2.79 8.71
C ALA A 31 -8.06 -3.22 7.24
N ALA A 32 -7.55 -4.43 6.93
CA ALA A 32 -7.51 -4.95 5.57
C ALA A 32 -8.92 -5.15 4.99
N LEU A 33 -9.86 -5.68 5.79
CA LEU A 33 -11.25 -5.82 5.38
C LEU A 33 -11.94 -4.47 5.17
N ALA A 34 -11.69 -3.50 6.05
CA ALA A 34 -12.22 -2.14 5.90
C ALA A 34 -11.68 -1.45 4.63
N ALA A 35 -10.39 -1.61 4.34
CA ALA A 35 -9.77 -1.12 3.11
C ALA A 35 -10.38 -1.80 1.87
N ALA A 36 -10.56 -3.12 1.89
CA ALA A 36 -11.19 -3.87 0.80
C ALA A 36 -12.64 -3.41 0.54
N HIS A 37 -13.43 -3.13 1.59
CA HIS A 37 -14.76 -2.53 1.42
C HIS A 37 -14.71 -1.16 0.74
N GLY A 38 -13.73 -0.33 1.08
CA GLY A 38 -13.50 0.96 0.44
C GLY A 38 -13.09 0.83 -1.03
N LEU A 39 -12.33 -0.21 -1.38
CA LEU A 39 -11.80 -0.44 -2.72
C LEU A 39 -12.74 -1.22 -3.66
N ARG A 40 -13.78 -1.89 -3.14
CA ARG A 40 -14.73 -2.66 -3.96
C ARG A 40 -15.45 -1.85 -5.04
N ARG A 41 -15.48 -0.51 -4.90
CA ARG A 41 -16.06 0.42 -5.90
C ARG A 41 -15.01 1.35 -6.52
N ALA A 42 -13.75 0.91 -6.51
CA ALA A 42 -12.67 1.60 -7.20
C ALA A 42 -13.00 1.79 -8.68
N ARG A 43 -12.58 2.93 -9.24
CA ARG A 43 -12.79 3.26 -10.66
C ARG A 43 -11.54 3.78 -11.32
N ARG A 44 -10.96 4.85 -10.80
CA ARG A 44 -9.68 5.42 -11.24
C ARG A 44 -8.77 5.45 -10.03
N VAL A 45 -7.80 4.55 -10.00
CA VAL A 45 -6.90 4.32 -8.88
C VAL A 45 -5.52 4.81 -9.27
N VAL A 46 -4.92 5.64 -8.43
CA VAL A 46 -3.49 5.95 -8.52
C VAL A 46 -2.80 5.25 -7.35
N ILE A 47 -1.85 4.38 -7.66
CA ILE A 47 -1.01 3.68 -6.68
C ILE A 47 0.38 4.30 -6.70
N VAL A 48 0.84 4.73 -5.53
CA VAL A 48 2.22 5.16 -5.30
C VAL A 48 2.92 4.17 -4.40
N THR A 49 4.17 3.86 -4.69
CA THR A 49 4.92 2.85 -3.93
C THR A 49 6.42 3.04 -4.04
N GLY A 50 7.13 2.34 -3.15
CA GLY A 50 8.56 2.18 -3.13
C GLY A 50 9.21 3.15 -2.18
N PHE A 51 10.36 2.72 -1.66
CA PHE A 51 11.21 3.47 -0.77
C PHE A 51 12.64 3.30 -1.28
N CYS A 52 13.40 4.40 -1.37
CA CYS A 52 14.80 4.34 -1.72
C CYS A 52 15.68 4.50 -0.47
N VAL A 53 16.60 3.56 -0.28
CA VAL A 53 17.64 3.62 0.74
C VAL A 53 18.91 4.25 0.18
N PRO A 54 19.73 4.95 0.98
CA PRO A 54 20.98 5.55 0.48
C PRO A 54 21.92 4.53 -0.18
N PRO A 55 22.52 4.84 -1.35
CA PRO A 55 22.52 6.13 -2.06
C PRO A 55 21.47 6.25 -3.18
N GLY A 56 20.21 5.88 -2.92
CA GLY A 56 19.09 6.01 -3.87
C GLY A 56 18.66 4.70 -4.52
N ILE A 57 18.95 3.57 -3.88
CA ILE A 57 18.64 2.23 -4.37
C ILE A 57 17.23 1.87 -3.90
N PRO A 58 16.32 1.41 -4.79
CA PRO A 58 14.97 1.03 -4.39
C PRO A 58 15.00 -0.25 -3.54
N GLU A 59 14.12 -0.34 -2.56
CA GLU A 59 13.96 -1.58 -1.80
C GLU A 59 12.94 -2.56 -2.43
N THR A 60 12.95 -3.79 -1.96
CA THR A 60 12.06 -4.88 -2.41
C THR A 60 10.67 -4.84 -1.76
N ASP A 61 10.49 -4.09 -0.66
CA ASP A 61 9.17 -3.87 -0.07
C ASP A 61 8.42 -2.72 -0.77
N GLY A 62 7.12 -2.93 -1.02
CA GLY A 62 6.26 -2.01 -1.76
C GLY A 62 5.89 -2.46 -3.17
N PRO A 63 6.83 -2.52 -4.13
CA PRO A 63 6.51 -2.78 -5.54
C PRO A 63 5.74 -4.08 -5.80
N PRO A 64 6.10 -5.25 -5.20
CA PRO A 64 5.30 -6.46 -5.33
C PRO A 64 3.86 -6.29 -4.81
N GLY A 65 3.69 -5.67 -3.64
CA GLY A 65 2.39 -5.34 -3.05
C GLY A 65 1.54 -4.46 -3.95
N ALA A 66 2.14 -3.44 -4.56
CA ALA A 66 1.48 -2.56 -5.51
C ALA A 66 1.05 -3.28 -6.80
N ALA A 67 1.93 -4.12 -7.36
CA ALA A 67 1.61 -4.91 -8.55
C ALA A 67 0.43 -5.86 -8.29
N VAL A 68 0.46 -6.61 -7.18
CA VAL A 68 -0.60 -7.56 -6.81
C VAL A 68 -1.93 -6.85 -6.53
N LEU A 69 -1.92 -5.75 -5.76
CA LEU A 69 -3.14 -5.00 -5.48
C LEU A 69 -3.71 -4.35 -6.74
N GLY A 70 -2.87 -3.74 -7.57
CA GLY A 70 -3.34 -3.12 -8.80
C GLY A 70 -3.91 -4.13 -9.80
N ARG A 71 -3.29 -5.31 -9.97
CA ARG A 71 -3.86 -6.41 -10.77
C ARG A 71 -5.23 -6.84 -10.23
N ALA A 72 -5.38 -6.97 -8.92
CA ALA A 72 -6.67 -7.32 -8.31
C ALA A 72 -7.74 -6.26 -8.61
N LEU A 73 -7.40 -4.97 -8.52
CA LEU A 73 -8.31 -3.86 -8.83
C LEU A 73 -8.65 -3.78 -10.33
N HIS A 74 -7.68 -4.04 -11.21
CA HIS A 74 -7.89 -4.16 -12.65
C HIS A 74 -8.89 -5.28 -12.98
N ARG A 75 -8.71 -6.48 -12.39
CA ARG A 75 -9.65 -7.60 -12.54
C ARG A 75 -11.06 -7.30 -12.02
N LEU A 76 -11.19 -6.36 -11.08
CA LEU A 76 -12.47 -5.84 -10.58
C LEU A 76 -13.02 -4.67 -11.40
N GLY A 77 -12.38 -4.31 -12.51
CA GLY A 77 -12.85 -3.30 -13.47
C GLY A 77 -12.39 -1.87 -13.18
N ALA A 78 -11.40 -1.67 -12.30
CA ALA A 78 -10.82 -0.35 -12.08
C ALA A 78 -9.69 -0.07 -13.08
N HIS A 79 -9.58 1.20 -13.50
CA HIS A 79 -8.39 1.70 -14.19
C HIS A 79 -7.32 2.06 -13.15
N VAL A 80 -6.13 1.46 -13.27
CA VAL A 80 -5.03 1.62 -12.32
C VAL A 80 -3.87 2.34 -12.99
N ARG A 81 -3.34 3.38 -12.34
CA ARG A 81 -2.13 4.07 -12.74
C ARG A 81 -1.08 3.96 -11.64
N TYR A 82 0.13 3.60 -12.01
CA TYR A 82 1.27 3.51 -11.09
C TYR A 82 2.14 4.74 -11.23
N VAL A 83 2.54 5.33 -10.10
CA VAL A 83 3.37 6.53 -10.08
C VAL A 83 4.44 6.36 -9.00
N THR A 84 5.71 6.49 -9.36
CA THR A 84 6.83 6.31 -8.42
C THR A 84 8.06 7.15 -8.81
N ASP A 85 9.16 7.01 -8.07
CA ASP A 85 10.45 7.62 -8.38
C ASP A 85 11.10 6.99 -9.62
N ALA A 86 12.03 7.72 -10.24
CA ALA A 86 12.80 7.20 -11.37
C ALA A 86 13.58 5.92 -11.03
N SER A 87 14.13 5.85 -9.81
CA SER A 87 14.88 4.69 -9.29
C SER A 87 14.00 3.46 -9.06
N VAL A 88 12.77 3.64 -8.58
CA VAL A 88 11.82 2.54 -8.28
C VAL A 88 11.12 2.04 -9.55
N ARG A 89 11.03 2.85 -10.61
CA ARG A 89 10.30 2.50 -11.83
C ARG A 89 10.68 1.12 -12.37
N GLY A 90 11.98 0.79 -12.38
CA GLY A 90 12.48 -0.47 -12.91
C GLY A 90 11.91 -1.69 -12.17
N SER A 91 12.03 -1.70 -10.84
CA SER A 91 11.55 -2.82 -10.01
C SER A 91 10.03 -2.95 -10.04
N LEU A 92 9.28 -1.84 -10.04
CA LEU A 92 7.82 -1.91 -10.18
C LEU A 92 7.38 -2.41 -11.55
N ALA A 93 8.02 -1.96 -12.64
CA ALA A 93 7.73 -2.46 -13.99
C ALA A 93 8.05 -3.96 -14.13
N ALA A 94 9.13 -4.44 -13.49
CA ALA A 94 9.49 -5.84 -13.45
C ALA A 94 8.46 -6.68 -12.67
N ALA A 95 8.00 -6.20 -11.50
CA ALA A 95 6.93 -6.83 -10.73
C ALA A 95 5.61 -6.95 -11.53
N LEU A 96 5.22 -5.90 -12.25
CA LEU A 96 4.04 -5.93 -13.13
C LEU A 96 4.19 -6.98 -14.24
N SER A 97 5.35 -6.99 -14.90
CA SER A 97 5.66 -7.94 -15.98
C SER A 97 5.63 -9.39 -15.49
N ALA A 98 6.14 -9.66 -14.28
CA ALA A 98 6.11 -10.99 -13.66
C ALA A 98 4.69 -11.50 -13.37
N LEU A 99 3.70 -10.61 -13.30
CA LEU A 99 2.27 -10.94 -13.17
C LEU A 99 1.52 -10.95 -14.50
N GLY A 100 2.20 -10.64 -15.61
CA GLY A 100 1.58 -10.47 -16.93
C GLY A 100 0.79 -9.17 -17.10
N GLU A 101 0.99 -8.19 -16.22
CA GLU A 101 0.37 -6.86 -16.35
C GLU A 101 1.24 -5.93 -17.20
N PRO A 102 0.64 -4.94 -17.90
CA PRO A 102 1.40 -3.91 -18.61
C PRO A 102 2.35 -3.17 -17.66
N PRO A 103 3.66 -3.02 -17.99
CA PRO A 103 4.64 -2.34 -17.16
C PRO A 103 4.56 -0.80 -17.25
N ASP A 104 3.34 -0.25 -17.28
CA ASP A 104 3.07 1.17 -17.47
C ASP A 104 3.17 1.94 -16.16
N VAL A 105 4.38 2.42 -15.87
CA VAL A 105 4.73 3.15 -14.64
C VAL A 105 5.16 4.57 -14.96
N ASP A 106 4.46 5.56 -14.38
CA ASP A 106 4.85 6.97 -14.45
C ASP A 106 5.96 7.30 -13.46
N VAL A 107 6.92 8.10 -13.94
CA VAL A 107 7.89 8.75 -13.06
C VAL A 107 7.29 10.07 -12.55
N TYR A 108 7.31 10.25 -11.25
CA TYR A 108 6.96 11.51 -10.62
C TYR A 108 8.12 12.48 -10.72
N HIS A 109 7.86 13.67 -11.24
CA HIS A 109 8.82 14.76 -11.30
C HIS A 109 8.43 15.83 -10.27
N PRO A 110 9.19 15.99 -9.18
CA PRO A 110 8.84 16.91 -8.11
C PRO A 110 8.88 18.37 -8.59
N GLY A 111 7.90 19.15 -8.12
CA GLY A 111 7.76 20.57 -8.41
C GLY A 111 6.57 21.13 -7.61
N SER A 112 6.49 22.45 -7.49
CA SER A 112 5.47 23.12 -6.65
C SER A 112 4.03 22.72 -6.99
N GLU A 113 3.74 22.49 -8.27
CA GLU A 113 2.40 22.13 -8.76
C GLU A 113 2.27 20.65 -9.19
N ALA A 114 3.34 19.85 -9.08
CA ALA A 114 3.40 18.49 -9.65
C ALA A 114 2.27 17.59 -9.16
N ALA A 115 2.00 17.59 -7.85
CA ALA A 115 0.91 16.82 -7.25
C ALA A 115 -0.47 17.28 -7.75
N ARG A 116 -0.70 18.60 -7.88
CA ARG A 116 -1.96 19.15 -8.40
C ARG A 116 -2.17 18.78 -9.86
N THR A 117 -1.13 18.90 -10.68
CA THR A 117 -1.16 18.52 -12.09
C THR A 117 -1.47 17.04 -12.26
N LEU A 118 -0.86 16.17 -11.45
CA LEU A 118 -1.14 14.74 -11.48
C LEU A 118 -2.60 14.46 -11.09
N LEU A 119 -3.10 15.03 -9.99
CA LEU A 119 -4.49 14.86 -9.58
C LEU A 119 -5.49 15.39 -10.62
N ALA A 120 -5.17 16.50 -11.29
CA ALA A 120 -6.00 17.07 -12.34
C ALA A 120 -6.01 16.22 -13.62
N ARG A 121 -4.86 15.62 -13.97
CA ARG A 121 -4.71 14.75 -15.14
C ARG A 121 -5.41 13.40 -14.93
N GLU A 122 -5.14 12.74 -13.81
CA GLU A 122 -5.65 11.38 -13.54
C GLU A 122 -7.10 11.39 -13.01
N THR A 123 -7.55 12.49 -12.42
CA THR A 123 -8.86 12.64 -11.77
C THR A 123 -9.23 11.44 -10.87
N PRO A 124 -8.33 10.98 -9.97
CA PRO A 124 -8.48 9.70 -9.29
C PRO A 124 -9.71 9.69 -8.39
N SER A 125 -10.41 8.57 -8.32
CA SER A 125 -11.40 8.32 -7.26
C SER A 125 -10.74 7.77 -6.00
N HIS A 126 -9.60 7.07 -6.15
CA HIS A 126 -8.88 6.42 -5.06
C HIS A 126 -7.38 6.68 -5.20
N LEU A 127 -6.71 6.95 -4.07
CA LEU A 127 -5.26 7.04 -3.95
C LEU A 127 -4.78 5.98 -2.96
N ILE A 128 -3.75 5.22 -3.33
CA ILE A 128 -3.20 4.16 -2.51
C ILE A 128 -1.69 4.38 -2.39
N ALA A 129 -1.17 4.39 -1.16
CA ALA A 129 0.26 4.33 -0.90
C ALA A 129 0.63 2.94 -0.36
N ILE A 130 1.72 2.35 -0.82
CA ILE A 130 2.26 1.09 -0.27
C ILE A 130 3.75 1.28 -0.11
N GLU A 131 4.25 1.22 1.13
CA GLU A 131 5.68 1.42 1.42
C GLU A 131 6.22 2.70 0.78
N ARG A 132 5.58 3.82 1.11
CA ARG A 132 5.94 5.13 0.55
C ARG A 132 6.24 6.10 1.67
N PRO A 133 7.44 6.72 1.72
CA PRO A 133 7.77 7.72 2.72
C PRO A 133 6.73 8.84 2.81
N GLY A 134 6.32 9.17 4.04
CA GLY A 134 5.45 10.30 4.34
C GLY A 134 6.18 11.33 5.19
N ARG A 135 5.92 12.62 4.97
CA ARG A 135 6.58 13.67 5.74
C ARG A 135 6.22 13.62 7.22
N THR A 136 7.19 13.89 8.08
CA THR A 136 6.98 14.12 9.52
C THR A 136 6.18 15.40 9.76
N ALA A 137 5.86 15.70 11.03
CA ALA A 137 5.19 16.95 11.39
C ALA A 137 6.01 18.22 11.04
N THR A 138 7.34 18.09 10.96
CA THR A 138 8.28 19.15 10.57
C THR A 138 8.53 19.21 9.06
N GLY A 139 7.93 18.29 8.27
CA GLY A 139 8.09 18.24 6.82
C GLY A 139 9.31 17.45 6.33
N GLU A 140 10.01 16.74 7.22
CA GLU A 140 11.16 15.91 6.88
C GLU A 140 10.72 14.52 6.37
N TYR A 141 11.58 13.84 5.60
CA TYR A 141 11.41 12.44 5.24
C TYR A 141 12.54 11.65 5.88
N LEU A 142 12.20 10.79 6.84
CA LEU A 142 13.19 10.09 7.67
C LEU A 142 13.08 8.58 7.48
N SER A 143 14.22 7.88 7.52
CA SER A 143 14.28 6.42 7.60
C SER A 143 13.89 5.93 9.01
N ALA A 144 13.75 4.60 9.18
CA ALA A 144 13.60 3.99 10.50
C ALA A 144 14.74 4.32 11.48
N ARG A 145 15.92 4.72 10.96
CA ARG A 145 17.08 5.18 11.76
C ARG A 145 17.08 6.69 12.06
N GLY A 146 16.10 7.44 11.55
CA GLY A 146 16.04 8.90 11.71
C GLY A 146 16.99 9.67 10.79
N GLU A 147 17.47 9.02 9.73
CA GLU A 147 18.32 9.61 8.69
C GLU A 147 17.45 10.22 7.60
N SER A 148 17.87 11.34 6.99
CA SER A 148 17.11 11.93 5.88
C SER A 148 17.15 11.04 4.65
N VAL A 149 15.98 10.76 4.09
CA VAL A 149 15.79 10.01 2.83
C VAL A 149 15.20 10.88 1.72
N ALA A 150 14.98 12.16 2.00
CA ALA A 150 14.47 13.15 1.04
C ALA A 150 15.27 13.24 -0.27
N PRO A 151 16.62 13.12 -0.29
CA PRO A 151 17.39 13.18 -1.54
C PRO A 151 17.03 12.09 -2.55
N TRP A 152 16.47 10.97 -2.07
CA TRP A 152 16.23 9.76 -2.86
C TRP A 152 14.75 9.48 -3.09
N ASN A 153 13.87 10.19 -2.40
CA ASN A 153 12.44 9.90 -2.38
C ASN A 153 11.65 11.18 -2.67
N SER A 154 10.95 11.19 -3.80
CA SER A 154 10.07 12.29 -4.18
C SER A 154 8.89 12.47 -3.20
N PRO A 155 8.42 13.71 -2.99
CA PRO A 155 7.31 14.04 -2.09
C PRO A 155 5.94 13.66 -2.66
N LEU A 156 5.72 12.37 -2.95
CA LEU A 156 4.47 11.81 -3.45
C LEU A 156 3.33 11.88 -2.43
N ASP A 157 3.65 12.09 -1.16
CA ASP A 157 2.70 12.27 -0.07
C ASP A 157 1.85 13.54 -0.21
N GLU A 158 2.31 14.53 -0.97
CA GLU A 158 1.55 15.75 -1.26
C GLU A 158 0.22 15.43 -1.96
N LEU A 159 0.15 14.36 -2.76
CA LEU A 159 -1.10 13.86 -3.35
C LEU A 159 -2.16 13.58 -2.28
N PHE A 160 -1.75 12.99 -1.16
CA PHE A 160 -2.62 12.59 -0.06
C PHE A 160 -2.99 13.79 0.82
N VAL A 161 -2.04 14.71 1.04
CA VAL A 161 -2.30 15.98 1.74
C VAL A 161 -3.33 16.81 0.98
N LEU A 162 -3.20 16.92 -0.35
CA LEU A 162 -4.14 17.65 -1.19
C LEU A 162 -5.51 16.98 -1.24
N ALA A 163 -5.56 15.65 -1.37
CA ALA A 163 -6.80 14.87 -1.33
C ALA A 163 -7.55 14.98 0.01
N GLY A 164 -6.82 15.10 1.12
CA GLY A 164 -7.39 15.22 2.47
C GLY A 164 -7.97 16.61 2.79
N LYS A 165 -7.58 17.65 2.05
CA LYS A 165 -8.15 18.99 2.21
C LYS A 165 -9.55 19.01 1.58
N LYS A 166 -10.60 19.18 2.39
CA LYS A 166 -11.96 19.46 1.87
C LYS A 166 -11.85 20.59 0.84
N ALA A 167 -12.38 20.38 -0.37
CA ALA A 167 -12.40 21.42 -1.39
C ALA A 167 -13.00 22.69 -0.78
N ARG A 168 -12.22 23.77 -0.70
CA ARG A 168 -12.77 25.07 -0.33
C ARG A 168 -13.75 25.45 -1.43
N PRO A 169 -15.02 25.77 -1.13
CA PRO A 169 -15.89 26.35 -2.14
C PRO A 169 -15.20 27.62 -2.66
N GLN A 170 -14.99 27.69 -3.98
CA GLN A 170 -14.49 28.92 -4.59
C GLN A 170 -15.48 30.05 -4.24
N PRO A 171 -15.00 31.24 -3.84
CA PRO A 171 -15.89 32.38 -3.69
C PRO A 171 -16.60 32.60 -5.03
N ARG A 172 -17.93 32.63 -4.99
CA ARG A 172 -18.77 32.93 -6.16
C ARG A 172 -18.34 34.31 -6.69
N ARG A 173 -17.56 34.33 -7.77
CA ARG A 173 -17.38 35.56 -8.55
C ARG A 173 -18.73 35.93 -9.14
N SER A 174 -19.26 37.09 -8.79
CA SER A 174 -20.44 37.66 -9.44
C SER A 174 -20.07 37.99 -10.89
N SER A 175 -20.42 37.11 -11.80
CA SER A 175 -20.37 37.42 -13.22
C SER A 175 -21.61 36.86 -13.88
N ASN A 176 -22.39 37.74 -14.51
CA ASN A 176 -23.57 37.44 -15.35
C ASN A 176 -23.15 36.72 -16.64
N ARG A 177 -22.50 35.56 -16.55
CA ARG A 177 -22.25 34.67 -17.69
C ARG A 177 -23.24 33.50 -17.66
N PRO A 178 -23.85 33.12 -18.80
CA PRO A 178 -24.76 31.99 -18.85
C PRO A 178 -24.05 30.70 -18.40
N PRO A 179 -24.79 29.72 -17.84
CA PRO A 179 -24.20 28.53 -17.25
C PRO A 179 -23.54 27.66 -18.32
N ALA A 180 -22.23 27.81 -18.47
CA ALA A 180 -21.40 26.78 -19.09
C ALA A 180 -21.49 25.50 -18.24
N ALA A 181 -21.45 24.36 -18.92
CA ALA A 181 -21.60 23.01 -18.38
C ALA A 181 -21.06 22.88 -16.95
N ARG A 182 -21.91 22.39 -16.04
CA ARG A 182 -21.60 22.15 -14.64
C ARG A 182 -20.25 21.43 -14.54
N ALA A 183 -19.20 22.16 -14.14
CA ALA A 183 -17.94 21.57 -13.74
C ALA A 183 -18.26 20.50 -12.69
N GLY A 184 -17.83 19.27 -12.98
CA GLY A 184 -18.19 18.09 -12.22
C GLY A 184 -18.00 18.30 -10.72
N HIS A 185 -18.92 17.76 -9.93
CA HIS A 185 -18.77 17.67 -8.48
C HIS A 185 -17.36 17.14 -8.20
N ALA A 186 -16.54 17.89 -7.48
CA ALA A 186 -15.23 17.42 -7.04
C ALA A 186 -15.47 16.15 -6.20
N SER A 187 -15.32 15.00 -6.83
CA SER A 187 -15.48 13.71 -6.17
C SER A 187 -14.41 13.61 -5.09
N SER A 188 -14.82 13.44 -3.84
CA SER A 188 -13.88 13.24 -2.75
C SER A 188 -13.00 12.03 -3.03
N VAL A 189 -11.70 12.23 -3.20
CA VAL A 189 -10.74 11.15 -3.41
C VAL A 189 -10.62 10.34 -2.11
N THR A 190 -10.78 9.02 -2.20
CA THR A 190 -10.65 8.14 -1.04
C THR A 190 -9.21 7.67 -0.91
N THR A 191 -8.57 7.88 0.24
CA THR A 191 -7.15 7.58 0.45
C THR A 191 -6.94 6.30 1.26
N PHE A 192 -5.97 5.51 0.84
CA PHE A 192 -5.55 4.25 1.43
C PHE A 192 -4.04 4.27 1.62
N ALA A 193 -3.54 3.59 2.65
CA ALA A 193 -2.12 3.32 2.77
C ALA A 193 -1.83 1.98 3.43
N VAL A 194 -0.65 1.44 3.10
CA VAL A 194 0.00 0.32 3.76
C VAL A 194 1.41 0.74 4.15
N GLY A 195 1.80 0.42 5.38
CA GLY A 195 3.15 0.65 5.91
C GLY A 195 3.45 -0.32 7.06
N ASP A 196 4.70 -0.40 7.48
CA ASP A 196 5.14 -1.30 8.55
C ASP A 196 6.09 -0.66 9.59
N GLY A 197 6.72 0.48 9.27
CA GLY A 197 7.77 1.12 10.07
C GLY A 197 7.37 2.42 10.76
N GLY A 198 6.29 3.08 10.32
CA GLY A 198 5.72 4.27 10.95
C GLY A 198 6.06 5.59 10.24
N ASN A 199 7.05 5.60 9.35
CA ASN A 199 7.50 6.76 8.57
C ASN A 199 6.84 6.83 7.18
N GLU A 200 5.90 5.93 6.86
CA GLU A 200 5.19 5.87 5.59
C GLU A 200 3.95 6.76 5.58
N ILE A 201 3.45 7.07 4.38
CA ILE A 201 2.16 7.72 4.17
C ILE A 201 1.08 6.95 4.94
N GLY A 202 0.21 7.68 5.64
CA GLY A 202 -0.93 7.11 6.37
C GLY A 202 -0.65 6.79 7.83
N MET A 203 0.61 6.56 8.22
CA MET A 203 1.00 6.30 9.61
C MET A 203 0.68 7.45 10.57
N GLY A 204 0.39 8.64 10.05
CA GLY A 204 -0.19 9.75 10.81
C GLY A 204 -1.50 9.39 11.52
N ASN A 205 -2.22 8.35 11.10
CA ASN A 205 -3.41 7.83 11.77
C ASN A 205 -3.11 7.19 13.13
N VAL A 206 -1.91 6.63 13.30
CA VAL A 206 -1.49 5.91 14.51
C VAL A 206 -0.31 6.59 15.22
N ARG A 207 0.04 7.81 14.83
CA ARG A 207 1.13 8.61 15.42
C ARG A 207 1.13 8.67 16.95
N PRO A 208 -0.01 8.83 17.66
CA PRO A 208 -0.02 8.79 19.12
C PRO A 208 0.35 7.43 19.71
N ARG A 209 0.15 6.32 18.99
CA ARG A 209 0.58 4.97 19.40
C ARG A 209 2.08 4.80 19.13
N LEU A 210 2.54 5.16 17.93
CA LEU A 210 3.96 5.15 17.57
C LEU A 210 4.82 5.96 18.54
N ALA A 211 4.36 7.14 18.96
CA ALA A 211 5.09 7.99 19.90
C ALA A 211 5.31 7.34 21.29
N ARG A 212 4.51 6.35 21.68
CA ARG A 212 4.69 5.61 22.95
C ARG A 212 5.81 4.57 22.87
N GLU A 213 6.24 4.21 21.67
CA GLU A 213 7.32 3.23 21.45
C GLU A 213 8.71 3.84 21.69
N GLY A 214 8.83 5.17 21.69
CA GLY A 214 10.06 5.86 22.04
C GLY A 214 10.28 7.16 21.26
N ALA A 215 11.31 7.91 21.66
CA ALA A 215 11.64 9.21 21.06
C ALA A 215 11.98 9.12 19.56
N LEU A 216 12.67 8.04 19.13
CA LEU A 216 12.97 7.83 17.71
C LEU A 216 11.67 7.63 16.91
N MET A 217 10.79 6.74 17.37
CA MET A 217 9.48 6.52 16.73
C MET A 217 8.63 7.78 16.68
N ALA A 218 8.62 8.57 17.77
CA ALA A 218 7.93 9.86 17.80
C ALA A 218 8.48 10.86 16.76
N ARG A 219 9.78 10.83 16.50
CA ARG A 219 10.47 11.70 15.53
C ARG A 219 10.23 11.27 14.08
N ILE A 220 10.35 9.99 13.78
CA ILE A 220 10.25 9.49 12.39
C ILE A 220 8.80 9.37 11.91
N ALA A 221 7.83 9.30 12.84
CA ALA A 221 6.46 9.02 12.49
C ALA A 221 5.89 10.07 11.52
N SER A 222 5.38 9.57 10.39
CA SER A 222 4.74 10.39 9.38
C SER A 222 3.53 11.13 9.96
N ALA A 223 3.32 12.36 9.50
CA ALA A 223 2.14 13.17 9.83
C ALA A 223 1.01 12.99 8.81
N VAL A 224 1.25 12.29 7.71
CA VAL A 224 0.31 12.14 6.61
C VAL A 224 -0.75 11.12 6.99
N ARG A 225 -2.02 11.50 6.85
CA ARG A 225 -3.19 10.70 7.24
C ARG A 225 -3.95 10.22 6.02
N VAL A 226 -4.56 9.04 6.14
CA VAL A 226 -5.41 8.45 5.10
C VAL A 226 -6.74 8.00 5.69
N LYS A 227 -7.73 7.72 4.84
CA LYS A 227 -9.02 7.20 5.32
C LYS A 227 -8.92 5.75 5.79
N TYR A 228 -8.18 4.91 5.07
CA TYR A 228 -7.95 3.51 5.42
C TYR A 228 -6.45 3.25 5.53
N LEU A 229 -5.97 2.90 6.72
CA LEU A 229 -4.58 2.49 6.95
C LEU A 229 -4.57 1.00 7.28
N VAL A 230 -3.75 0.24 6.58
CA VAL A 230 -3.37 -1.13 6.96
C VAL A 230 -1.93 -1.10 7.47
N VAL A 231 -1.69 -1.72 8.61
CA VAL A 231 -0.34 -1.93 9.14
C VAL A 231 -0.11 -3.42 9.21
N ALA A 232 1.03 -3.89 8.71
CA ALA A 232 1.42 -5.28 8.68
C ALA A 232 2.92 -5.41 8.95
N GLY A 233 3.43 -6.62 9.20
CA GLY A 233 4.87 -6.84 9.43
C GLY A 233 5.78 -6.57 8.24
N VAL A 234 5.22 -6.56 7.03
CA VAL A 234 5.85 -6.19 5.76
C VAL A 234 4.76 -5.49 4.93
N SER A 235 5.06 -4.39 4.25
CA SER A 235 4.05 -3.63 3.49
C SER A 235 3.46 -4.43 2.32
N ASN A 236 4.26 -5.23 1.64
CA ASN A 236 3.80 -6.20 0.64
C ASN A 236 2.70 -7.10 1.23
N TRP A 237 2.90 -7.64 2.43
CA TRP A 237 1.91 -8.48 3.11
C TRP A 237 0.62 -7.73 3.43
N GLY A 238 0.70 -6.48 3.86
CA GLY A 238 -0.47 -5.62 4.06
C GLY A 238 -1.30 -5.44 2.79
N ALA A 239 -0.64 -5.23 1.65
CA ALA A 239 -1.32 -5.16 0.34
C ALA A 239 -1.96 -6.51 -0.04
N TYR A 240 -1.26 -7.61 0.19
CA TYR A 240 -1.79 -8.96 -0.04
C TYR A 240 -3.02 -9.24 0.83
N GLY A 241 -3.02 -8.80 2.09
CA GLY A 241 -4.16 -8.91 2.99
C GLY A 241 -5.40 -8.17 2.48
N ILE A 242 -5.21 -6.98 1.87
CA ILE A 242 -6.30 -6.26 1.19
C ILE A 242 -6.82 -7.09 0.01
N VAL A 243 -5.95 -7.69 -0.79
CA VAL A 243 -6.34 -8.52 -1.94
C VAL A 243 -7.06 -9.81 -1.49
N ALA A 244 -6.62 -10.44 -0.40
CA ALA A 244 -7.30 -11.57 0.19
C ALA A 244 -8.72 -11.19 0.66
N ALA A 245 -8.87 -10.04 1.31
CA ALA A 245 -10.18 -9.51 1.68
C ALA A 245 -11.04 -9.11 0.47
N LEU A 246 -10.46 -8.57 -0.61
CA LEU A 246 -11.19 -8.34 -1.87
C LEU A 246 -11.63 -9.66 -2.51
N SER A 247 -10.82 -10.72 -2.38
CA SER A 247 -11.18 -12.05 -2.87
C SER A 247 -12.41 -12.59 -2.13
N ARG A 248 -12.45 -12.46 -0.79
CA ARG A 248 -13.64 -12.74 0.04
C ARG A 248 -14.87 -11.97 -0.46
N LEU A 249 -14.73 -10.67 -0.62
CA LEU A 249 -15.87 -9.78 -0.90
C LEU A 249 -16.40 -9.90 -2.34
N SER A 250 -15.59 -10.35 -3.28
CA SER A 250 -15.97 -10.52 -4.69
C SER A 250 -16.35 -11.95 -5.06
N GLY A 251 -16.00 -12.94 -4.23
CA GLY A 251 -16.13 -14.36 -4.56
C GLY A 251 -15.15 -14.83 -5.64
N GLN A 252 -14.15 -14.01 -6.01
CA GLN A 252 -13.13 -14.35 -6.99
C GLN A 252 -11.78 -14.50 -6.30
N MET A 253 -10.98 -15.51 -6.68
CA MET A 253 -9.60 -15.59 -6.18
C MET A 253 -8.73 -14.54 -6.91
N LEU A 254 -8.41 -13.45 -6.20
CA LEU A 254 -7.59 -12.34 -6.70
C LEU A 254 -6.14 -12.39 -6.21
N LEU A 255 -5.90 -13.07 -5.09
CA LEU A 255 -4.57 -13.25 -4.51
C LEU A 255 -3.70 -14.11 -5.42
N HIS A 256 -2.42 -13.77 -5.53
CA HIS A 256 -1.41 -14.55 -6.25
C HIS A 256 -0.97 -15.78 -5.45
N GLY A 257 -0.30 -16.72 -6.12
CA GLY A 257 0.25 -17.92 -5.50
C GLY A 257 1.71 -17.77 -5.03
N ALA A 258 2.17 -18.73 -4.23
CA ALA A 258 3.53 -18.79 -3.72
C ALA A 258 4.61 -18.81 -4.82
N ALA A 259 4.32 -19.38 -6.00
CA ALA A 259 5.26 -19.37 -7.13
C ALA A 259 5.33 -17.99 -7.82
N GLU A 260 4.21 -17.25 -7.86
CA GLU A 260 4.20 -15.86 -8.33
C GLU A 260 4.96 -14.96 -7.36
N GLU A 261 4.84 -15.16 -6.04
CA GLU A 261 5.57 -14.39 -5.04
C GLU A 261 7.09 -14.48 -5.24
N ARG A 262 7.60 -15.68 -5.56
CA ARG A 262 9.02 -15.88 -5.86
C ARG A 262 9.48 -15.00 -7.02
N ARG A 263 8.77 -15.14 -8.15
CA ARG A 263 9.07 -14.40 -9.37
C ARG A 263 8.97 -12.89 -9.19
N LEU A 264 8.00 -12.42 -8.40
CA LEU A 264 7.83 -10.99 -8.11
C LEU A 264 9.07 -10.39 -7.46
N VAL A 265 9.54 -11.00 -6.38
CA VAL A 265 10.70 -10.48 -5.62
C VAL A 265 11.99 -10.66 -6.42
N GLU A 266 12.18 -11.81 -7.07
CA GLU A 266 13.33 -12.06 -7.96
C GLU A 266 13.39 -11.00 -9.07
N ALA A 267 12.28 -10.73 -9.76
CA ALA A 267 12.23 -9.73 -10.82
C ALA A 267 12.53 -8.31 -10.31
N CYS A 268 12.08 -7.95 -9.10
CA CYS A 268 12.45 -6.68 -8.48
C CYS A 268 13.97 -6.56 -8.26
N VAL A 269 14.59 -7.62 -7.74
CA VAL A 269 16.04 -7.66 -7.47
C VAL A 269 16.85 -7.62 -8.75
N GLU A 270 16.45 -8.39 -9.77
CA GLU A 270 17.06 -8.37 -11.11
C GLU A 270 16.97 -6.97 -11.76
N ALA A 271 15.91 -6.21 -11.45
CA ALA A 271 15.73 -4.83 -11.88
C ALA A 271 16.47 -3.80 -11.00
N GLY A 272 17.28 -4.25 -10.04
CA GLY A 272 18.15 -3.41 -9.22
C GLY A 272 17.61 -3.06 -7.83
N ALA A 273 16.51 -3.68 -7.38
CA ALA A 273 16.06 -3.54 -6.00
C ALA A 273 16.95 -4.32 -5.02
N VAL A 274 16.99 -3.85 -3.78
CA VAL A 274 17.74 -4.48 -2.69
C VAL A 274 16.85 -4.73 -1.49
N ASP A 275 17.30 -5.57 -0.59
CA ASP A 275 16.67 -5.69 0.72
C ASP A 275 16.75 -4.37 1.51
N GLY A 276 15.64 -3.90 2.07
CA GLY A 276 15.58 -2.63 2.81
C GLY A 276 16.44 -2.61 4.09
N ILE A 277 16.71 -3.78 4.68
CA ILE A 277 17.53 -3.93 5.89
C ILE A 277 19.00 -4.15 5.54
N THR A 278 19.29 -5.17 4.73
CA THR A 278 20.68 -5.59 4.45
C THR A 278 21.32 -4.74 3.35
N ARG A 279 20.51 -4.07 2.52
CA ARG A 279 20.92 -3.29 1.34
C ARG A 279 21.66 -4.11 0.29
N ARG A 280 21.53 -5.43 0.31
CA ARG A 280 22.14 -6.33 -0.68
C ARG A 280 21.13 -6.68 -1.78
N PRO A 281 21.59 -6.90 -3.02
CA PRO A 281 20.76 -7.38 -4.11
C PRO A 281 20.52 -8.89 -3.95
N GLU A 282 19.73 -9.23 -2.94
CA GLU A 282 19.36 -10.61 -2.59
C GLU A 282 17.83 -10.74 -2.62
N PRO A 283 17.27 -11.92 -2.97
CA PRO A 283 15.83 -12.14 -3.09
C PRO A 283 15.17 -12.26 -1.71
N THR A 284 15.28 -11.20 -0.91
CA THR A 284 14.67 -11.05 0.42
C THR A 284 13.85 -9.77 0.45
N VAL A 285 12.91 -9.71 1.37
CA VAL A 285 12.20 -8.47 1.72
C VAL A 285 12.28 -8.33 3.24
N ASP A 286 12.75 -7.18 3.71
CA ASP A 286 12.96 -6.90 5.14
C ASP A 286 13.79 -7.95 5.89
N GLY A 287 14.85 -8.42 5.26
CA GLY A 287 15.75 -9.44 5.79
C GLY A 287 15.13 -10.84 5.87
N LEU A 288 13.92 -11.04 5.35
CA LEU A 288 13.26 -12.34 5.33
C LEU A 288 13.53 -13.06 4.01
N PRO A 289 13.83 -14.38 4.04
CA PRO A 289 14.06 -15.15 2.84
C PRO A 289 12.77 -15.33 2.03
N LEU A 290 12.93 -15.53 0.72
CA LEU A 290 11.84 -15.71 -0.22
C LEU A 290 10.82 -16.79 0.19
N GLU A 291 11.29 -17.87 0.80
CA GLU A 291 10.47 -18.98 1.31
C GLU A 291 9.49 -18.52 2.40
N ALA A 292 9.88 -17.54 3.23
CA ALA A 292 9.01 -16.98 4.24
C ALA A 292 7.83 -16.24 3.61
N HIS A 293 8.09 -15.42 2.58
CA HIS A 293 7.04 -14.70 1.85
C HIS A 293 6.15 -15.65 1.06
N ALA A 294 6.73 -16.65 0.39
CA ALA A 294 5.98 -17.68 -0.34
C ALA A 294 5.08 -18.49 0.60
N GLY A 295 5.57 -18.87 1.78
CA GLY A 295 4.79 -19.54 2.83
C GLY A 295 3.68 -18.65 3.39
N PHE A 296 3.97 -17.36 3.59
CA PHE A 296 2.98 -16.38 4.01
C PHE A 296 1.82 -16.28 3.01
N VAL A 297 2.12 -16.13 1.72
CA VAL A 297 1.10 -16.06 0.66
C VAL A 297 0.27 -17.35 0.60
N ALA A 298 0.88 -18.52 0.78
CA ALA A 298 0.15 -19.79 0.84
C ALA A 298 -0.82 -19.86 2.03
N LEU A 299 -0.40 -19.40 3.22
CA LEU A 299 -1.27 -19.32 4.40
C LEU A 299 -2.39 -18.30 4.20
N LEU A 300 -2.08 -17.14 3.61
CA LEU A 300 -3.05 -16.10 3.31
C LEU A 300 -4.11 -16.58 2.31
N GLY A 301 -3.71 -17.36 1.30
CA GLY A 301 -4.62 -18.02 0.36
C GLY A 301 -5.61 -18.95 1.05
N ARG A 302 -5.18 -19.71 2.07
CA ARG A 302 -6.10 -20.49 2.91
C ARG A 302 -7.01 -19.60 3.74
N ALA A 303 -6.48 -18.47 4.22
CA ALA A 303 -7.24 -17.48 4.95
C ALA A 303 -8.23 -16.69 4.08
N VAL A 304 -8.22 -16.81 2.75
CA VAL A 304 -9.24 -16.16 1.92
C VAL A 304 -10.63 -16.69 2.27
N LEU A 305 -10.83 -17.98 2.53
CA LEU A 305 -12.15 -18.44 2.95
C LEU A 305 -12.39 -18.19 4.43
N GLU A 306 -13.63 -17.82 4.76
CA GLU A 306 -14.11 -17.85 6.14
C GLU A 306 -13.97 -19.27 6.73
N PRO A 307 -13.76 -19.42 8.04
CA PRO A 307 -13.47 -20.71 8.64
C PRO A 307 -14.49 -21.81 8.33
N GLU A 308 -15.77 -21.45 8.22
CA GLU A 308 -16.86 -22.39 7.91
C GLU A 308 -16.80 -22.87 6.46
N ASP A 309 -16.60 -21.95 5.51
CA ASP A 309 -16.43 -22.25 4.09
C ASP A 309 -15.17 -23.08 3.83
N ARG A 310 -14.08 -22.77 4.54
CA ARG A 310 -12.82 -23.53 4.47
C ARG A 310 -13.04 -24.97 4.94
N ARG A 311 -13.73 -25.17 6.06
CA ARG A 311 -14.07 -26.52 6.56
C ARG A 311 -14.96 -27.28 5.57
N ALA A 312 -15.91 -26.60 4.95
CA ALA A 312 -16.76 -27.20 3.93
C ALA A 312 -15.96 -27.59 2.67
N GLN A 313 -15.01 -26.75 2.23
CA GLN A 313 -14.12 -27.08 1.13
C GLN A 313 -13.23 -28.30 1.45
N ILE A 314 -12.59 -28.32 2.62
CA ILE A 314 -11.72 -29.45 3.01
C ILE A 314 -12.50 -30.76 3.03
N ARG A 315 -13.72 -30.78 3.59
CA ARG A 315 -14.58 -31.98 3.57
C ARG A 315 -14.83 -32.46 2.14
N ARG A 316 -15.21 -31.55 1.23
CA ARG A 316 -15.42 -31.89 -0.19
C ARG A 316 -14.17 -32.42 -0.90
N GLU A 317 -12.98 -31.97 -0.50
CA GLU A 317 -11.71 -32.47 -1.06
C GLU A 317 -11.37 -33.86 -0.51
N VAL A 318 -11.60 -34.10 0.78
CA VAL A 318 -11.42 -35.42 1.42
C VAL A 318 -12.41 -36.44 0.85
N ASP A 319 -13.67 -36.06 0.64
CA ASP A 319 -14.70 -36.94 0.08
C ASP A 319 -14.46 -37.30 -1.41
N ARG A 320 -13.49 -36.67 -2.07
CA ARG A 320 -13.10 -36.93 -3.47
C ARG A 320 -11.91 -37.88 -3.61
N VAL A 321 -11.23 -38.20 -2.51
CA VAL A 321 -10.08 -39.13 -2.44
C VAL A 321 -10.57 -40.49 -1.98
#